data_AF-A0A7J4B985-F1
#
_entry.id   AF-A0A7J4B985-F1
#
_cell.length_a   1.000
_cell.length_b   1.000
_cell.length_c   1.000
_cell.angle_alpha   90.00
_cell.angle_beta   90.00
_cell.angle_gamma   90.00
#
_symmetry.space_group_name_H-M   'P 1'
#
loop_
_entity.id
_entity.type
_entity.pdbx_description
1 polymer ?
#
loop_
_entity_poly.entity_id
_entity_poly.type
_entity_poly.pdbx_seq_one_letter_code
_entity_poly.pdbx_strand_id
1 'polypeptide(L)'
;MYVLAINFKSYKTSYGSRALSIAKEADSVAREYSGLVRVVLLPPATEIVRIASAVSFSSVFAQHVDPVDEGAYTGHVTAEM
;
A
#
# COMPACT_ATOMS: atom_id res chain seq x y z
N MET A 1 9.24 14.97 12.15
CA MET A 1 8.35 14.39 11.13
C MET A 1 7.99 12.99 11.58
N TYR A 2 6.70 12.70 11.75
CA TYR A 2 6.20 11.40 12.22
C TYR A 2 5.84 10.50 11.05
N VAL A 3 5.78 9.19 11.31
CA VAL A 3 5.37 8.19 10.30
C VAL A 3 4.21 7.38 10.87
N LEU A 4 3.14 7.27 10.08
CA LEU A 4 2.02 6.38 10.34
C LEU A 4 1.96 5.33 9.24
N ALA A 5 2.26 4.08 9.59
CA ALA A 5 2.17 2.95 8.68
C ALA A 5 0.89 2.14 8.95
N ILE A 6 0.04 2.01 7.93
CA ILE A 6 -1.21 1.25 8.00
C ILE A 6 -1.02 -0.03 7.19
N ASN A 7 -0.74 -1.12 7.90
CA ASN A 7 -0.65 -2.44 7.27
C ASN A 7 -2.05 -3.05 7.13
N PHE A 8 -2.50 -3.23 5.89
CA PHE A 8 -3.83 -3.77 5.61
C PHE A 8 -3.88 -5.28 5.88
N LYS A 9 -2.73 -5.98 5.93
CA LYS A 9 -2.67 -7.43 6.12
C LYS A 9 -3.57 -8.15 5.12
N SER A 10 -4.31 -9.17 5.57
CA SER A 10 -5.25 -9.97 4.77
C SER A 10 -6.67 -9.95 5.33
N TYR A 11 -7.08 -8.84 5.97
CA TYR A 11 -8.43 -8.72 6.51
C TYR A 11 -9.48 -8.65 5.39
N LYS A 12 -10.72 -9.05 5.69
CA LYS A 12 -11.85 -8.98 4.73
C LYS A 12 -12.13 -7.55 4.22
N THR A 13 -11.68 -6.54 4.94
CA THR A 13 -11.79 -5.11 4.59
C THR A 13 -10.65 -4.61 3.72
N SER A 14 -9.59 -5.41 3.53
CA SER A 14 -8.34 -5.04 2.88
C SER A 14 -8.35 -5.25 1.37
N TYR A 15 -9.51 -5.55 0.79
CA TYR A 15 -9.68 -5.82 -0.64
C TYR A 15 -10.79 -4.97 -1.26
N GLY A 16 -10.73 -4.78 -2.58
CA GLY A 16 -11.81 -4.21 -3.36
C GLY A 16 -12.15 -2.76 -3.02
N SER A 17 -13.45 -2.44 -3.05
CA SER A 17 -13.95 -1.09 -2.77
C SER A 17 -13.68 -0.63 -1.33
N ARG A 18 -13.61 -1.56 -0.38
CA ARG A 18 -13.32 -1.24 1.03
C ARG A 18 -11.86 -0.80 1.20
N ALA A 19 -10.93 -1.54 0.61
CA ALA A 19 -9.50 -1.16 0.62
C ALA A 19 -9.29 0.22 -0.01
N LEU A 20 -9.94 0.45 -1.15
CA LEU A 20 -9.88 1.73 -1.86
C LEU A 20 -10.46 2.89 -1.03
N SER A 21 -11.56 2.64 -0.30
CA SER A 21 -12.13 3.65 0.60
C SER A 21 -11.17 3.98 1.74
N ILE A 22 -10.58 2.98 2.40
CA ILE A 22 -9.57 3.20 3.45
C ILE A 22 -8.40 4.00 2.91
N ALA A 23 -7.89 3.64 1.73
CA ALA A 23 -6.76 4.31 1.11
C ALA A 23 -7.05 5.79 0.80
N LYS A 24 -8.22 6.10 0.24
CA LYS A 24 -8.61 7.48 -0.08
C LYS A 24 -8.79 8.35 1.16
N GLU A 25 -9.39 7.81 2.22
CA GLU A 25 -9.52 8.53 3.49
C GLU A 25 -8.15 8.80 4.12
N ALA A 26 -7.29 7.78 4.15
CA ALA A 26 -5.92 7.94 4.64
C ALA A 26 -5.13 8.97 3.81
N ASP A 27 -5.35 9.04 2.50
CA ASP A 27 -4.74 10.03 1.61
C ASP A 27 -5.22 11.46 1.87
N SER A 28 -6.53 11.62 2.14
CA SER A 28 -7.09 12.91 2.55
C SER A 28 -6.45 13.40 3.85
N VAL A 29 -6.28 12.51 4.84
CA VAL A 29 -5.58 12.82 6.10
C VAL A 29 -4.10 13.12 5.85
N ALA A 30 -3.41 12.35 4.99
CA ALA A 30 -2.02 12.61 4.63
C ALA A 30 -1.83 14.01 4.03
N ARG A 31 -2.79 14.46 3.22
CA ARG A 31 -2.82 15.83 2.67
C ARG A 31 -3.02 16.89 3.75
N GLU A 32 -3.99 16.68 4.66
CA GLU A 32 -4.30 17.63 5.74
C GLU A 32 -3.11 17.84 6.68
N TYR A 33 -2.39 16.76 7.03
CA TYR A 33 -1.24 16.78 7.93
C TYR A 33 0.11 16.83 7.19
N SER A 34 0.11 17.28 5.93
CA SER A 34 1.29 17.33 5.09
C SER A 34 2.41 18.15 5.76
N GLY A 35 3.64 17.64 5.70
CA GLY A 35 4.82 18.22 6.37
C GLY A 35 5.00 17.80 7.84
N LEU A 36 3.97 17.25 8.49
CA LEU A 36 4.07 16.74 9.87
C LEU A 36 4.05 15.21 9.94
N VAL A 37 3.12 14.57 9.23
CA VAL A 37 2.91 13.12 9.24
C VAL A 37 3.05 12.56 7.83
N ARG A 38 3.94 11.57 7.66
CA ARG A 38 3.98 10.74 6.46
C ARG A 38 3.10 9.50 6.67
N VAL A 39 2.07 9.35 5.85
CA VAL A 39 1.21 8.16 5.84
C VAL A 39 1.75 7.15 4.82
N VAL A 40 1.89 5.91 5.26
CA VAL A 40 2.34 4.78 4.43
C VAL A 40 1.27 3.70 4.46
N LEU A 41 0.77 3.29 3.29
CA LEU A 41 -0.21 2.24 3.12
C LEU A 41 0.47 0.96 2.64
N LEU A 42 0.20 -0.17 3.31
CA LEU A 42 0.71 -1.48 2.91
C LEU A 42 -0.45 -2.42 2.55
N PRO A 43 -0.99 -2.33 1.31
CA PRO A 43 -2.09 -3.17 0.86
C PRO A 43 -1.64 -4.59 0.50
N PRO A 44 -2.57 -5.56 0.36
CA PRO A 44 -2.26 -6.86 -0.26
C PRO A 44 -1.61 -6.68 -1.63
N ALA A 45 -0.72 -7.59 -2.04
CA ALA A 45 -0.01 -7.51 -3.32
C ALA A 45 -0.96 -7.30 -4.51
N THR A 46 -2.10 -7.99 -4.50
CA THR A 46 -3.16 -7.90 -5.52
C THR A 46 -3.86 -6.53 -5.58
N GLU A 47 -3.66 -5.66 -4.61
CA GLU A 47 -4.30 -4.34 -4.51
C GLU A 47 -3.29 -3.18 -4.66
N ILE A 48 -1.98 -3.46 -4.75
CA ILE A 48 -0.92 -2.43 -4.80
C ILE A 48 -1.17 -1.43 -5.93
N VAL A 49 -1.25 -1.91 -7.18
CA VAL A 49 -1.43 -1.03 -8.37
C VAL A 49 -2.71 -0.21 -8.27
N ARG A 50 -3.80 -0.83 -7.82
CA ARG A 50 -5.09 -0.16 -7.68
C ARG A 50 -5.04 0.97 -6.65
N ILE A 51 -4.43 0.74 -5.50
CA ILE A 51 -4.33 1.73 -4.43
C ILE A 51 -3.33 2.81 -4.78
N ALA A 52 -2.15 2.46 -5.31
CA ALA A 52 -1.14 3.40 -5.76
C ALA A 52 -1.67 4.36 -6.83
N SER A 53 -2.53 3.89 -7.73
CA SER A 53 -3.16 4.73 -8.76
C SER A 53 -4.26 5.66 -8.23
N ALA A 54 -4.71 5.48 -6.98
CA ALA A 54 -5.86 6.18 -6.43
C ALA A 54 -5.51 7.21 -5.33
N VAL A 55 -4.24 7.27 -4.91
CA VAL A 55 -3.74 8.15 -3.85
C VAL A 55 -2.64 9.06 -4.39
N SER A 56 -2.43 10.23 -3.78
CA SER A 56 -1.44 11.20 -4.25
C SER A 56 -0.56 11.79 -3.14
N PHE A 57 -0.97 11.70 -1.87
CA PHE A 57 -0.26 12.26 -0.71
C PHE A 57 0.35 11.17 0.19
N SER A 58 -0.20 9.97 0.15
CA SER A 58 0.30 8.78 0.86
C SER A 58 1.33 8.04 0.04
N SER A 59 2.29 7.39 0.71
CA SER A 59 3.15 6.40 0.06
C SER A 59 2.48 5.02 0.07
N VAL A 60 2.70 4.22 -0.97
CA VAL A 60 2.22 2.83 -1.06
C VAL A 60 3.41 1.88 -1.11
N PHE A 61 3.44 0.93 -0.18
CA PHE A 61 4.54 -0.02 -0.01
C PHE A 61 3.99 -1.44 -0.16
N ALA A 62 4.76 -2.35 -0.76
CA ALA A 62 4.44 -3.77 -0.72
C ALA A 62 4.51 -4.28 0.73
N GLN A 63 3.70 -5.29 1.06
CA GLN A 63 3.76 -5.95 2.37
C GLN A 63 4.95 -6.92 2.50
N HIS A 64 5.46 -7.42 1.37
CA HIS A 64 6.50 -8.44 1.30
C HIS A 64 7.18 -8.38 -0.07
N VAL A 65 8.44 -8.81 -0.12
CA VAL A 65 9.22 -9.07 -1.32
C VAL A 65 10.07 -10.30 -1.05
N ASP A 66 10.04 -11.27 -1.95
CA ASP A 66 10.88 -12.46 -1.92
C ASP A 66 12.27 -12.16 -2.49
N PRO A 67 13.35 -12.73 -1.93
CA PRO A 67 14.73 -12.49 -2.38
C PRO A 67 15.06 -13.34 -3.61
N VAL A 68 14.30 -13.18 -4.68
CA VAL A 68 14.49 -13.87 -5.97
C VAL A 68 14.45 -12.86 -7.12
N ASP A 69 15.29 -13.08 -8.13
CA ASP A 69 15.34 -12.24 -9.33
C ASP A 69 14.15 -12.53 -10.28
N GLU A 70 14.03 -11.78 -11.37
CA GLU A 70 13.11 -12.09 -12.46
C GLU A 70 13.37 -13.50 -13.04
N GLY A 71 12.34 -14.35 -13.05
CA GLY A 71 12.49 -15.73 -13.54
C GLY A 71 11.31 -16.64 -13.22
N ALA A 72 11.56 -17.96 -13.29
CA ALA A 72 10.55 -18.99 -13.11
C ALA A 72 10.26 -19.30 -11.63
N TYR A 73 9.85 -18.27 -10.86
CA TYR A 73 9.57 -18.35 -9.42
C TYR A 73 8.07 -18.26 -9.12
N THR A 74 7.27 -19.20 -9.67
CA THR A 74 5.81 -19.20 -9.50
C THR A 74 5.39 -19.03 -8.03
N GLY A 75 4.53 -18.05 -7.77
CA GLY A 75 3.99 -17.76 -6.43
C GLY A 75 4.84 -16.81 -5.57
N HIS A 76 6.04 -16.44 -6.00
CA HIS A 76 6.86 -15.44 -5.33
C HIS A 76 6.48 -14.02 -5.78
N VAL A 77 6.77 -13.04 -4.92
CA VAL A 77 6.66 -11.60 -5.22
C VAL A 77 8.08 -11.05 -5.38
N THR A 78 8.52 -10.78 -6.60
CA THR A 78 9.84 -10.19 -6.90
C THR A 78 9.86 -8.69 -6.60
N ALA A 79 11.04 -8.07 -6.60
CA ALA A 79 11.17 -6.62 -6.42
C ALA A 79 10.65 -5.82 -7.63
N GLU A 80 10.66 -6.43 -8.81
CA GLU A 80 10.23 -5.87 -10.09
C GLU A 80 8.71 -5.97 -10.32
N MET A 81 7.99 -6.77 -9.53
CA MET A 81 6.54 -7.00 -9.63
C MET A 81 5.68 -5.86 -9.07
#